data_AF-W4LN44-F1
#
_entry.id   AF-W4LN44-F1
#
_cell.length_a   1.000
_cell.length_b   1.000
_cell.length_c   1.000
_cell.angle_alpha   90.00
_cell.angle_beta   90.00
_cell.angle_gamma   90.00
#
_symmetry.space_group_name_H-M   'P 1'
#
loop_
_entity.id
_entity.type
_entity.pdbx_description
1 polymer ?
#
loop_
_entity_poly.entity_id
_entity_poly.type
_entity_poly.pdbx_seq_one_letter_code
_entity_poly.pdbx_strand_id
1 'polypeptide(L)'
;MWDQEPQFLAFFVSLYVLIELRWIRKEFLLRVRIAPLLRALDRQAREMSIALNDFEDSQQNLRIIFAQCESTLHNLFPKLNGSEKKMVKELVKILKGYRRPSWWINRQELSRNHAWRIYVDLQVVIESVKYLQEDMKSGRSYGN
;
A
#
# COMPACT_ATOMS: atom_id res chain seq x y z
N MET A 1 -47.51 15.94 -34.47
CA MET A 1 -46.44 15.03 -34.92
C MET A 1 -45.16 15.41 -34.19
N TRP A 2 -45.10 15.21 -32.88
CA TRP A 2 -43.93 15.50 -32.03
C TRP A 2 -44.03 14.67 -30.74
N ASP A 3 -43.86 13.35 -30.80
CA ASP A 3 -43.92 12.49 -29.59
C ASP A 3 -42.96 11.28 -29.67
N GLN A 4 -41.82 11.44 -30.33
CA GLN A 4 -40.79 10.38 -30.40
C GLN A 4 -39.39 10.89 -30.02
N GLU A 5 -39.27 11.51 -28.84
CA GLU A 5 -37.97 11.97 -28.32
C GLU A 5 -37.62 11.51 -26.87
N PRO A 6 -38.44 10.79 -26.06
CA PRO A 6 -38.03 10.45 -24.69
C PRO A 6 -37.16 9.18 -24.56
N GLN A 7 -37.13 8.31 -25.58
CA GLN A 7 -36.51 6.99 -25.46
C GLN A 7 -34.97 7.05 -25.45
N PHE A 8 -34.37 7.96 -26.24
CA PHE A 8 -32.93 8.13 -26.29
C PHE A 8 -32.38 8.76 -24.99
N LEU A 9 -33.11 9.72 -24.41
CA LEU A 9 -32.75 10.31 -23.11
C LEU A 9 -32.72 9.25 -21.99
N ALA A 10 -33.72 8.36 -21.94
CA ALA A 10 -33.72 7.25 -20.97
C ALA A 10 -32.55 6.28 -21.19
N PHE A 11 -32.16 6.03 -22.44
CA PHE A 11 -31.01 5.20 -22.77
C PHE A 11 -29.68 5.84 -22.31
N PHE A 12 -29.47 7.14 -22.57
CA PHE A 12 -28.24 7.82 -22.13
C PHE A 12 -28.15 7.96 -20.61
N VAL A 13 -29.28 8.23 -19.93
CA VAL A 13 -29.32 8.28 -18.46
C VAL A 13 -29.01 6.91 -17.86
N SER A 14 -29.59 5.83 -18.38
CA SER A 14 -29.28 4.49 -17.90
C SER A 14 -27.83 4.08 -18.15
N LEU A 15 -27.26 4.45 -19.31
CA LEU A 15 -25.85 4.23 -19.61
C LEU A 15 -24.94 5.01 -18.65
N TYR A 16 -25.26 6.27 -18.36
CA TYR A 16 -24.53 7.10 -17.40
C TYR A 16 -24.53 6.48 -16.00
N VAL A 17 -25.71 6.07 -15.49
CA VAL A 17 -25.85 5.41 -14.18
C VAL A 17 -25.06 4.11 -14.12
N LEU A 18 -25.04 3.34 -15.21
CA LEU A 18 -24.31 2.06 -15.27
C LEU A 18 -22.79 2.28 -15.25
N ILE A 19 -22.31 3.35 -15.90
CA ILE A 19 -20.91 3.77 -15.80
C ILE A 19 -20.60 4.16 -14.35
N GLU A 20 -21.35 5.09 -13.76
CA GLU A 20 -21.25 5.53 -12.35
C GLU A 20 -21.17 4.34 -11.37
N LEU A 21 -22.10 3.39 -11.48
CA LEU A 21 -22.12 2.17 -10.65
C LEU A 21 -20.86 1.32 -10.79
N ARG A 22 -20.27 1.25 -12.00
CA ARG A 22 -19.01 0.54 -12.21
C ARG A 22 -17.83 1.23 -11.54
N TRP A 23 -17.79 2.56 -11.56
CA TRP A 23 -16.78 3.34 -10.85
C TRP A 23 -16.90 3.16 -9.34
N ILE A 24 -18.09 3.31 -8.78
CA ILE A 24 -18.36 3.12 -7.35
C ILE A 24 -17.95 1.71 -6.89
N ARG A 25 -18.36 0.67 -7.62
CA ARG A 25 -18.00 -0.72 -7.29
C ARG A 25 -16.50 -0.95 -7.29
N LYS A 26 -15.78 -0.37 -8.25
CA LYS A 26 -14.32 -0.52 -8.36
C LYS A 26 -13.60 0.12 -7.17
N GLU A 27 -14.00 1.32 -6.77
CA GLU A 27 -13.42 1.99 -5.60
C GLU A 27 -13.73 1.26 -4.30
N PHE A 28 -14.96 0.76 -4.14
CA PHE A 28 -15.36 0.03 -2.95
C PHE A 28 -14.58 -1.29 -2.81
N LEU A 29 -14.40 -2.03 -3.91
CA LEU A 29 -13.62 -3.26 -3.94
C LEU A 29 -12.13 -3.00 -3.67
N LEU A 30 -11.58 -1.88 -4.15
CA LEU A 30 -10.21 -1.47 -3.82
C LEU A 30 -10.06 -1.19 -2.33
N ARG A 31 -11.00 -0.46 -1.72
CA ARG A 31 -10.99 -0.16 -0.28
C ARG A 31 -10.99 -1.42 0.59
N VAL A 32 -11.87 -2.38 0.28
CA VAL A 32 -11.95 -3.66 1.02
C VAL A 32 -10.65 -4.47 0.91
N ARG A 33 -9.97 -4.39 -0.23
CA ARG A 33 -8.71 -5.12 -0.48
C ARG A 33 -7.45 -4.45 0.08
N ILE A 34 -7.51 -3.20 0.53
CA ILE A 34 -6.38 -2.50 1.17
C ILE A 34 -6.31 -2.86 2.67
N ALA A 35 -7.46 -2.94 3.35
CA ALA A 35 -7.55 -3.29 4.77
C ALA A 35 -6.76 -4.55 5.19
N PRO A 36 -6.82 -5.71 4.49
CA PRO A 36 -6.05 -6.89 4.88
C PRO A 36 -4.54 -6.69 4.69
N LEU A 37 -4.11 -5.94 3.67
CA LEU A 37 -2.70 -5.63 3.44
C LEU A 37 -2.15 -4.72 4.55
N LEU A 38 -2.95 -3.75 4.97
CA LEU A 38 -2.60 -2.87 6.08
C LEU A 38 -2.45 -3.66 7.40
N ARG A 39 -3.40 -4.57 7.70
CA ARG A 39 -3.30 -5.45 8.88
C ARG A 39 -2.05 -6.33 8.85
N ALA A 40 -1.67 -6.83 7.66
CA ALA A 40 -0.45 -7.59 7.49
C ALA A 40 0.80 -6.72 7.74
N LEU A 41 0.83 -5.48 7.24
CA LEU A 41 1.93 -4.53 7.51
C LEU A 41 2.02 -4.17 8.99
N ASP A 42 0.90 -3.88 9.66
CA ASP A 42 0.87 -3.61 11.11
C ASP A 42 1.43 -4.80 11.91
N ARG A 43 1.06 -6.04 11.53
CA ARG A 43 1.60 -7.24 12.16
C ARG A 43 3.11 -7.36 11.93
N GLN A 44 3.56 -7.21 10.69
CA GLN A 44 4.98 -7.27 10.34
C GLN A 44 5.81 -6.19 11.04
N ALA A 45 5.25 -4.98 11.20
CA ALA A 45 5.89 -3.90 11.94
C ALA A 45 6.03 -4.22 13.43
N ARG A 46 5.03 -4.87 14.05
CA ARG A 46 5.15 -5.36 15.44
C ARG A 46 6.22 -6.44 15.58
N GLU A 47 6.23 -7.42 14.70
CA GLU A 47 7.25 -8.47 14.67
C GLU A 47 8.65 -7.87 14.48
N MET A 48 8.78 -6.84 13.62
CA MET A 48 10.01 -6.09 13.41
C MET A 48 10.45 -5.36 14.67
N SER A 49 9.54 -4.68 15.38
CA SER A 49 9.85 -3.99 16.64
C SER A 49 10.38 -4.95 17.70
N ILE A 50 9.82 -6.17 17.79
CA ILE A 50 10.31 -7.20 18.71
C ILE A 50 11.73 -7.63 18.31
N ALA A 51 11.94 -7.92 17.02
CA ALA A 51 13.23 -8.34 16.51
C ALA A 51 14.31 -7.23 16.55
N LEU A 52 13.92 -5.96 16.58
CA LEU A 52 14.83 -4.82 16.76
C LEU A 52 15.33 -4.66 18.20
N ASN A 53 14.51 -5.02 19.19
CA ASN A 53 14.92 -5.01 20.59
C ASN A 53 16.07 -6.00 20.81
N ASP A 54 15.95 -7.20 20.24
CA ASP A 54 16.98 -8.25 20.30
C ASP A 54 17.72 -8.40 18.96
N PHE A 55 18.41 -7.33 18.57
CA PHE A 55 18.96 -7.18 17.22
C PHE A 55 20.03 -8.21 16.87
N GLU A 56 20.92 -8.56 17.81
CA GLU A 56 22.06 -9.43 17.55
C GLU A 56 21.61 -10.87 17.26
N ASP A 57 20.67 -11.38 18.05
CA ASP A 57 20.14 -12.74 17.90
C ASP A 57 19.07 -12.83 16.79
N SER A 58 18.41 -11.72 16.46
CA SER A 58 17.29 -11.70 15.51
C SER A 58 17.64 -11.23 14.10
N GLN A 59 18.92 -11.09 13.71
CA GLN A 59 19.27 -10.56 12.38
C GLN A 59 18.68 -11.37 11.21
N GLN A 60 18.68 -12.70 11.29
CA GLN A 60 18.07 -13.55 10.25
C GLN A 60 16.55 -13.37 10.22
N ASN A 61 15.93 -13.28 11.39
CA ASN A 61 14.49 -13.05 11.52
C ASN A 61 14.09 -11.68 10.92
N LEU A 62 14.87 -10.62 11.19
CA LEU A 62 14.68 -9.30 10.59
C LEU A 62 14.71 -9.34 9.07
N ARG A 63 15.61 -10.11 8.47
CA ARG A 63 15.66 -10.27 7.00
C ARG A 63 14.41 -10.94 6.45
N ILE A 64 13.86 -11.93 7.16
CA ILE A 64 12.60 -12.59 6.79
C ILE A 64 11.46 -11.58 6.88
N ILE A 65 11.36 -10.83 7.98
CA ILE A 65 10.33 -9.81 8.17
C ILE A 65 10.44 -8.73 7.09
N PHE A 66 11.66 -8.28 6.73
CA PHE A 66 11.86 -7.34 5.62
C PHE A 66 11.37 -7.88 4.27
N ALA A 67 11.63 -9.16 3.97
CA ALA A 67 11.14 -9.78 2.74
C ALA A 67 9.60 -9.89 2.73
N GLN A 68 8.99 -10.16 3.88
CA GLN A 68 7.54 -10.16 4.03
C GLN A 68 6.95 -8.76 3.85
N CYS A 69 7.53 -7.73 4.49
CA CYS A 69 7.16 -6.33 4.30
C CYS A 69 7.26 -5.92 2.82
N GLU A 70 8.36 -6.26 2.16
CA GLU A 70 8.57 -5.98 0.74
C GLU A 70 7.44 -6.58 -0.12
N SER A 71 7.08 -7.83 0.13
CA SER A 71 5.99 -8.52 -0.57
C SER A 71 4.64 -7.81 -0.34
N THR A 72 4.32 -7.45 0.90
CA THR A 72 3.07 -6.74 1.22
C THR A 72 3.03 -5.37 0.56
N LEU A 73 4.13 -4.61 0.63
CA LEU A 73 4.27 -3.30 0.00
C LEU A 73 4.17 -3.38 -1.52
N HIS A 74 4.74 -4.42 -2.14
CA HIS A 74 4.62 -4.66 -3.58
C HIS A 74 3.16 -4.91 -4.00
N ASN A 75 2.39 -5.62 -3.18
CA ASN A 75 0.96 -5.84 -3.40
C ASN A 75 0.10 -4.61 -3.11
N LEU A 76 0.58 -3.70 -2.26
CA LEU A 76 -0.07 -2.44 -1.95
C LEU A 76 0.19 -1.38 -3.02
N PHE A 77 1.40 -1.33 -3.58
CA PHE A 77 1.85 -0.37 -4.59
C PHE A 77 0.88 -0.13 -5.76
N PRO A 78 0.34 -1.15 -6.46
CA PRO A 78 -0.57 -0.92 -7.59
C PRO A 78 -1.93 -0.35 -7.19
N LYS A 79 -2.25 -0.32 -5.89
CA LYS A 79 -3.53 0.17 -5.34
C LYS A 79 -3.44 1.59 -4.82
N LEU A 80 -2.23 2.14 -4.73
CA LEU A 80 -1.97 3.51 -4.28
C LEU A 80 -1.76 4.43 -5.47
N ASN A 81 -2.12 5.71 -5.29
CA ASN A 81 -1.86 6.80 -6.21
C ASN A 81 -1.03 7.88 -5.51
N GLY A 82 -0.63 8.94 -6.23
CA GLY A 82 -0.04 10.14 -5.62
C GLY A 82 1.23 9.91 -4.78
N SER A 83 1.26 10.60 -3.64
CA SER A 83 2.37 10.64 -2.69
C SER A 83 2.65 9.30 -2.01
N GLU A 84 1.60 8.55 -1.68
CA GLU A 84 1.67 7.28 -0.95
C GLU A 84 2.37 6.23 -1.79
N LYS A 85 2.05 6.22 -3.09
CA LYS A 85 2.71 5.35 -4.06
C LYS A 85 4.22 5.62 -4.14
N LYS A 86 4.64 6.89 -4.06
CA LYS A 86 6.05 7.27 -4.07
C LYS A 86 6.76 6.80 -2.80
N MET A 87 6.13 6.98 -1.63
CA MET A 87 6.68 6.53 -0.34
C MET A 87 6.87 5.01 -0.32
N VAL A 88 5.86 4.25 -0.74
CA VAL A 88 5.96 2.78 -0.86
C VAL A 88 7.07 2.36 -1.82
N LYS A 89 7.22 3.05 -2.95
CA LYS A 89 8.26 2.76 -3.94
C LYS A 89 9.67 2.93 -3.37
N GLU A 90 9.92 4.03 -2.67
CA GLU A 90 11.22 4.29 -2.04
C GLU A 90 11.51 3.25 -0.96
N LEU A 91 10.54 2.92 -0.11
CA LEU A 91 10.72 1.92 0.93
C LEU A 91 11.02 0.52 0.35
N VAL A 92 10.32 0.11 -0.70
CA VAL A 92 10.61 -1.15 -1.42
C VAL A 92 12.02 -1.14 -2.02
N LYS A 93 12.49 0.00 -2.55
CA LYS A 93 13.85 0.12 -3.08
C LYS A 93 14.91 -0.06 -1.99
N ILE A 94 14.69 0.53 -0.81
CA ILE A 94 15.55 0.37 0.36
C ILE A 94 15.59 -1.11 0.79
N LEU A 95 14.42 -1.74 0.98
CA LEU A 95 14.31 -3.15 1.38
C LEU A 95 15.00 -4.11 0.39
N LYS A 96 14.86 -3.86 -0.91
CA LYS A 96 15.54 -4.64 -1.97
C LYS A 96 17.07 -4.56 -1.87
N GLY A 97 17.61 -3.43 -1.42
CA GLY A 97 19.04 -3.24 -1.18
C GLY A 97 19.59 -4.21 -0.14
N TYR A 98 18.82 -4.50 0.92
CA TYR A 98 19.22 -5.39 2.01
C TYR A 98 18.92 -6.87 1.75
N ARG A 99 18.04 -7.19 0.79
CA ARG A 99 17.64 -8.57 0.47
C ARG A 99 18.59 -9.28 -0.48
N ARG A 100 19.23 -8.58 -1.43
CA ARG A 100 20.01 -9.26 -2.48
C ARG A 100 21.28 -9.89 -1.88
N PRO A 101 21.47 -11.23 -2.02
CA PRO A 101 22.73 -11.87 -1.70
C PRO A 101 23.73 -11.46 -2.76
N SER A 102 24.47 -10.39 -2.48
CA SER A 102 25.41 -9.89 -3.45
C SER A 102 26.70 -10.69 -3.38
N TRP A 103 26.89 -11.55 -4.37
CA TRP A 103 28.22 -12.07 -4.73
C TRP A 103 29.14 -10.97 -5.28
N TRP A 104 28.64 -9.75 -5.54
CA TRP A 104 29.32 -8.69 -6.31
C TRP A 104 29.37 -7.30 -5.64
N ILE A 105 28.76 -7.11 -4.48
CA ILE A 105 28.61 -5.79 -3.82
C ILE A 105 28.87 -6.03 -2.34
N ASN A 106 29.81 -5.25 -1.79
CA ASN A 106 30.07 -5.14 -0.36
C ASN A 106 28.80 -5.40 0.45
N ARG A 107 28.81 -6.42 1.33
CA ARG A 107 27.73 -6.64 2.29
C ARG A 107 27.51 -5.31 3.00
N GLN A 108 26.42 -4.61 2.70
CA GLN A 108 25.92 -3.61 3.62
C GLN A 108 25.43 -4.41 4.81
N GLU A 109 26.31 -4.54 5.80
CA GLU A 109 25.98 -5.14 7.07
C GLU A 109 24.75 -4.41 7.61
N LEU A 110 23.70 -5.17 7.89
CA LEU A 110 22.49 -4.59 8.45
C LEU A 110 22.90 -4.05 9.82
N SER A 111 23.01 -2.73 9.92
CA SER A 111 23.27 -2.07 11.19
C SER A 111 21.94 -1.81 11.88
N ARG A 112 21.92 -1.91 13.21
CA ARG A 112 20.76 -1.61 14.06
C ARG A 112 20.11 -0.28 13.69
N ASN A 113 20.91 0.76 13.42
CA ASN A 113 20.40 2.08 13.05
C ASN A 113 19.64 2.07 11.71
N HIS A 114 20.12 1.30 10.73
CA HIS A 114 19.44 1.15 9.44
C HIS A 114 18.14 0.38 9.59
N ALA A 115 18.14 -0.68 10.39
CA ALA A 115 16.94 -1.47 10.66
C ALA A 115 15.86 -0.64 11.39
N TRP A 116 16.26 0.19 12.36
CA TRP A 116 15.37 1.16 13.01
C TRP A 116 14.82 2.20 12.04
N ARG A 117 15.64 2.72 11.13
CA ARG A 117 15.18 3.66 10.12
C ARG A 117 14.12 3.05 9.20
N ILE A 118 14.34 1.81 8.74
CA ILE A 118 13.34 1.07 7.93
C ILE A 118 12.04 0.90 8.71
N TYR A 119 12.12 0.58 10.01
CA TYR A 119 10.93 0.47 10.85
C TYR A 119 10.17 1.79 10.96
N VAL A 120 10.86 2.92 11.17
CA VAL A 120 10.22 4.25 11.22
C VAL A 120 9.57 4.59 9.88
N ASP A 121 10.29 4.40 8.76
CA ASP A 121 9.76 4.66 7.43
C ASP A 121 8.53 3.76 7.13
N LEU A 122 8.55 2.51 7.59
CA LEU A 122 7.42 1.58 7.49
C LEU A 122 6.21 2.08 8.28
N GLN A 123 6.40 2.58 9.51
CA GLN A 123 5.32 3.14 10.33
C GLN A 123 4.71 4.38 9.66
N VAL A 124 5.53 5.26 9.08
CA VAL A 124 5.04 6.43 8.32
C VAL A 124 4.18 5.98 7.14
N VAL A 125 4.61 4.96 6.39
CA VAL A 125 3.83 4.41 5.28
C VAL A 125 2.52 3.80 5.77
N ILE A 126 2.54 3.02 6.85
CA ILE A 126 1.32 2.42 7.43
C ILE A 126 0.32 3.51 7.80
N GLU A 127 0.78 4.55 8.49
CA GLU A 127 -0.09 5.64 8.94
C GLU A 127 -0.65 6.45 7.77
N SER A 128 0.17 6.76 6.78
CA SER A 128 -0.27 7.43 5.56
C SER A 128 -1.33 6.61 4.80
N VAL A 129 -1.18 5.29 4.73
CA VAL A 129 -2.14 4.41 4.08
C VAL A 129 -3.42 4.26 4.92
N LYS A 130 -3.33 4.32 6.26
CA LYS A 130 -4.50 4.40 7.17
C LYS A 130 -5.31 5.66 6.90
N TYR A 131 -4.66 6.82 6.83
CA TYR A 131 -5.34 8.07 6.49
C TYR A 131 -6.03 7.99 5.12
N LEU A 132 -5.33 7.47 4.10
CA LEU A 132 -5.93 7.27 2.79
C LEU A 132 -7.15 6.34 2.85
N GLN A 133 -7.10 5.28 3.66
CA GLN A 133 -8.24 4.38 3.87
C GLN A 133 -9.43 5.08 4.56
N GLU A 134 -9.17 5.94 5.54
CA GLU A 134 -10.18 6.73 6.26
C GLU A 134 -10.80 7.83 5.40
N ASP A 135 -9.99 8.52 4.60
CA ASP A 135 -10.43 9.53 3.64
C ASP A 135 -11.30 8.92 2.55
N MET A 136 -10.87 7.77 2.03
CA MET A 136 -11.72 6.96 1.17
C MET A 136 -13.03 6.68 1.90
N LYS A 137 -13.00 6.18 3.15
CA LYS A 137 -14.19 5.85 3.97
C LYS A 137 -15.17 7.01 4.12
N SER A 138 -14.66 8.22 4.27
CA SER A 138 -15.42 9.43 4.51
C SER A 138 -15.94 10.09 3.23
N GLY A 139 -15.66 9.53 2.04
CA GLY A 139 -16.14 10.04 0.76
C GLY A 139 -15.43 11.32 0.28
N ARG A 140 -14.35 11.74 0.95
CA ARG A 140 -13.49 12.83 0.49
C ARG A 140 -12.50 12.27 -0.52
N SER A 141 -12.97 12.01 -1.74
CA SER A 141 -12.06 11.75 -2.86
C SER A 141 -11.45 13.08 -3.29
N TYR A 142 -10.13 13.23 -3.15
CA TYR A 142 -9.43 14.33 -3.81
C TYR A 142 -9.62 14.16 -5.31
N GLY A 143 -10.46 15.01 -5.89
CA GLY A 143 -10.45 15.27 -7.32
C GLY A 143 -9.06 15.79 -7.69
N ASN A 144 -8.34 14.99 -8.49
CA ASN A 144 -7.31 15.48 -9.40
C ASN A 144 -7.85 15.31 -10.81
#